data_AF-A0A9D4K7K2-F1
#
_entry.id   AF-A0A9D4K7K2-F1
#
_cell.length_a   1.000
_cell.length_b   1.000
_cell.length_c   1.000
_cell.angle_alpha   90.00
_cell.angle_beta   90.00
_cell.angle_gamma   90.00
#
_symmetry.space_group_name_H-M   'P 1'
#
loop_
_entity.id
_entity.type
_entity.pdbx_description
1 polymer ?
#
loop_
_entity_poly.entity_id
_entity_poly.type
_entity_poly.pdbx_seq_one_letter_code
_entity_poly.pdbx_strand_id
1 'polypeptide(L)'
;MLSLYENEIFIDPFYLFSPPEKLVNMATGVEPTQDVASSLLNCHEIGKVLLETFVIERFISQEESTKKQFFDPLPRSEVRTMASSKQEVRTRSKSIYMNEGEMYERLLAVNSYNKMPLQRVLSFENAPVPLSLLLMKDA
;
A
#
# COMPACT_ATOMS: atom_id res chain seq x y z
N MET A 1 11.58 -4.81 -9.02
CA MET A 1 10.61 -5.65 -8.28
C MET A 1 11.15 -5.73 -6.87
N LEU A 2 10.39 -5.27 -5.86
CA LEU A 2 10.81 -5.40 -4.46
C LEU A 2 10.79 -6.88 -4.11
N SER A 3 11.97 -7.46 -3.90
CA SER A 3 12.13 -8.82 -3.41
C SER A 3 11.84 -8.82 -1.91
N LEU A 4 10.66 -9.32 -1.52
CA LEU A 4 10.32 -9.61 -0.12
C LEU A 4 11.13 -10.78 0.46
N TYR A 5 11.85 -11.47 -0.43
CA TYR A 5 12.70 -12.62 -0.14
C TYR A 5 14.02 -12.49 -0.91
N GLU A 6 15.13 -12.62 -0.21
CA GLU A 6 16.45 -12.83 -0.80
C GLU A 6 17.02 -14.08 -0.14
N ASN A 7 17.49 -15.04 -0.95
CA ASN A 7 18.00 -16.32 -0.47
C ASN A 7 17.06 -17.01 0.53
N GLU A 8 15.75 -17.03 0.24
CA GLU A 8 14.69 -17.67 1.05
C GLU A 8 14.46 -17.05 2.44
N ILE A 9 15.14 -15.95 2.77
CA ILE A 9 14.95 -15.22 4.02
C ILE A 9 13.99 -14.06 3.76
N PHE A 10 12.97 -13.93 4.61
CA PHE A 10 12.09 -12.76 4.60
C PHE A 10 12.90 -11.52 4.96
N ILE A 11 12.95 -10.57 4.03
CA ILE A 11 13.57 -9.27 4.28
C ILE A 11 12.47 -8.29 4.66
N ASP A 12 12.72 -7.47 5.68
CA ASP A 12 11.87 -6.33 5.95
C ASP A 12 11.89 -5.39 4.72
N PRO A 13 10.78 -5.25 3.98
CA PRO A 13 10.73 -4.42 2.78
C PRO A 13 10.94 -2.93 3.04
N PHE A 14 10.91 -2.51 4.31
CA PHE A 14 11.19 -1.15 4.75
C PHE A 14 12.63 -0.99 5.26
N TYR A 15 13.36 -2.09 5.49
CA TYR A 15 14.77 -2.11 5.88
C TYR A 15 15.67 -2.32 4.66
N LEU A 16 15.64 -1.35 3.75
CA LEU A 16 16.39 -1.41 2.50
C LEU A 16 17.82 -0.89 2.72
N PHE A 17 18.81 -1.79 2.71
CA PHE A 17 20.23 -1.43 2.64
C PHE A 17 20.56 -0.65 1.35
N SER A 18 19.77 -0.86 0.31
CA SER A 18 19.82 -0.15 -0.97
C SER A 18 18.41 0.27 -1.39
N PRO A 19 17.95 1.46 -0.98
CA PRO A 19 16.64 1.94 -1.41
C PRO A 19 16.61 2.11 -2.94
N PRO A 20 15.46 1.85 -3.60
CA PRO A 20 15.32 2.10 -5.03
C PRO A 20 15.58 3.58 -5.34
N GLU A 21 16.30 3.85 -6.44
CA GLU A 21 16.60 5.22 -6.89
C GLU A 21 15.34 6.04 -7.22
N LYS A 22 14.21 5.36 -7.45
CA LYS A 22 12.95 5.99 -7.83
C LYS A 22 11.80 5.48 -6.98
N LEU A 23 10.82 6.34 -6.75
CA LEU A 23 9.55 5.94 -6.14
C LEU A 23 8.82 4.95 -7.05
N VAL A 24 8.37 3.84 -6.48
CA VAL A 24 7.60 2.81 -7.19
C VAL A 24 6.40 2.44 -6.35
N ASN A 25 5.23 2.31 -6.97
CA ASN A 25 4.05 1.80 -6.29
C ASN A 25 4.25 0.30 -5.99
N MET A 26 4.19 -0.10 -4.72
CA MET A 26 4.40 -1.49 -4.29
C MET A 26 3.37 -2.46 -4.88
N ALA A 27 2.11 -2.02 -5.06
CA ALA A 27 1.04 -2.88 -5.56
C ALA A 27 1.13 -3.13 -7.07
N THR A 28 1.56 -2.14 -7.84
CA THR A 28 1.55 -2.19 -9.30
C THR A 28 2.94 -2.33 -9.92
N GLY A 29 4.01 -2.03 -9.16
CA GLY A 29 5.37 -1.96 -9.66
C GLY A 29 5.63 -0.80 -10.62
N VAL A 30 4.69 0.15 -10.73
CA VAL A 30 4.75 1.28 -11.67
C VAL A 30 5.31 2.53 -10.99
N GLU A 31 6.17 3.25 -11.69
CA GLU A 31 6.70 4.56 -11.29
C GLU A 31 5.60 5.64 -11.41
N PRO A 32 5.39 6.51 -10.40
CA PRO A 32 4.46 7.62 -10.51
C PRO A 32 4.91 8.64 -11.55
N THR A 33 3.97 9.46 -12.02
CA THR A 33 4.31 10.66 -12.79
C THR A 33 5.21 11.60 -11.96
N GLN A 34 6.04 12.38 -12.65
CA GLN A 34 7.03 13.25 -12.00
C GLN A 34 6.40 14.21 -10.99
N ASP A 35 5.22 14.77 -11.30
CA ASP A 35 4.48 15.64 -10.38
C ASP A 35 4.04 14.94 -9.09
N VAL A 36 3.65 13.67 -9.18
CA VAL A 36 3.22 12.88 -8.02
C VAL A 36 4.46 12.48 -7.21
N ALA A 37 5.55 12.11 -7.89
CA ALA A 37 6.82 11.80 -7.25
C ALA A 37 7.36 13.00 -6.44
N SER A 38 7.42 14.19 -7.04
CA SER A 38 7.88 15.40 -6.37
C SER A 38 6.98 15.79 -5.20
N SER A 39 5.66 15.67 -5.36
CA SER A 39 4.70 15.94 -4.28
C SER A 39 4.86 14.99 -3.10
N LEU A 40 5.13 13.70 -3.36
CA LEU A 40 5.38 12.71 -2.31
C LEU A 40 6.73 12.92 -1.62
N LEU A 41 7.80 13.18 -2.37
CA LEU A 41 9.13 13.43 -1.79
C LEU A 41 9.15 14.70 -0.93
N ASN A 42 8.42 15.74 -1.35
CA ASN A 42 8.38 17.02 -0.64
C ASN A 42 7.21 17.11 0.36
N CYS A 43 6.49 16.02 0.62
CA CYS A 43 5.29 16.06 1.47
C CYS A 43 5.60 16.55 2.90
N HIS A 44 6.80 16.23 3.41
CA HIS A 44 7.26 16.68 4.72
C HIS A 44 7.45 18.19 4.77
N GLU A 45 8.05 18.77 3.74
CA GLU A 45 8.24 20.22 3.63
C GLU A 45 6.91 20.95 3.49
N ILE A 46 5.99 20.42 2.67
CA ILE A 46 4.62 20.93 2.54
C ILE A 46 3.93 20.93 3.91
N GLY A 47 4.04 19.84 4.68
CA GLY A 47 3.49 19.74 6.02
C GLY A 47 4.05 20.79 7.00
N LYS A 48 5.37 21.05 6.94
CA LYS A 48 5.99 22.12 7.75
C LYS A 48 5.46 23.49 7.41
N VAL A 49 5.36 23.82 6.13
CA VAL A 49 4.83 25.12 5.68
C VAL A 49 3.39 25.32 6.12
N LEU A 50 2.55 24.27 6.02
CA LEU A 50 1.17 24.33 6.51
C LEU A 50 1.08 24.54 8.02
N LEU A 51 1.96 23.90 8.79
CA LEU A 51 2.04 24.08 10.23
C LEU A 51 2.47 25.51 10.60
N GLU A 52 3.50 26.04 9.95
CA GLU A 52 3.96 27.42 10.16
C GLU A 52 2.86 28.43 9.81
N THR A 53 2.18 28.21 8.68
CA THR A 53 1.04 29.04 8.25
C THR A 53 -0.09 28.99 9.27
N PHE A 54 -0.41 27.80 9.80
CA PHE A 54 -1.41 27.64 10.86
C PHE A 54 -1.07 28.47 12.09
N VAL A 55 0.20 28.43 12.54
CA VAL A 55 0.65 29.17 13.72
C VAL A 55 0.53 30.67 13.50
N ILE A 56 0.97 31.15 12.33
CA ILE A 56 0.93 32.57 11.99
C ILE A 56 -0.53 33.07 11.95
N GLU A 57 -1.39 32.41 11.18
CA GLU A 57 -2.77 32.86 10.94
C GLU A 57 -3.65 32.91 12.20
N ARG A 58 -3.38 32.05 13.19
CA ARG A 58 -4.23 31.90 14.38
C ARG A 58 -3.66 32.52 15.64
N PHE A 59 -2.34 32.47 15.82
CA PHE A 59 -1.71 32.92 17.08
C PHE A 59 -0.96 34.24 16.94
N ILE A 60 -0.35 34.52 15.78
CA ILE A 60 0.55 35.67 15.62
C ILE A 60 -0.15 36.85 14.93
N SER A 61 -1.02 36.61 13.94
CA SER A 61 -1.69 37.68 13.20
C SER A 61 -2.47 38.62 14.13
N GLN A 62 -2.10 39.90 14.10
CA GLN A 62 -2.67 40.98 14.93
C GLN A 62 -3.77 41.78 14.20
N GLU A 63 -3.96 41.56 12.91
CA GLU A 63 -5.02 42.21 12.14
C GLU A 63 -6.37 41.51 12.40
N GLU A 64 -7.31 42.21 13.04
CA GLU A 64 -8.65 41.70 13.39
C GLU A 64 -9.45 41.19 12.19
N SER A 65 -9.16 41.67 10.97
CA SER A 65 -9.86 41.29 9.74
C SER A 65 -9.38 39.97 9.11
N THR A 66 -8.19 39.48 9.46
CA THR A 66 -7.58 38.27 8.87
C THR A 66 -7.31 37.16 9.89
N LYS A 67 -7.55 37.43 11.18
CA LYS A 67 -7.37 36.45 12.25
C LYS A 67 -8.39 35.32 12.16
N LYS A 68 -7.91 34.13 11.77
CA LYS A 68 -8.73 32.91 11.77
C LYS A 68 -8.94 32.42 13.20
N GLN A 69 -10.10 31.85 13.48
CA GLN A 69 -10.38 31.24 14.76
C GLN A 69 -9.59 29.93 14.91
N PHE A 70 -9.31 29.55 16.15
CA PHE A 70 -8.56 28.33 16.42
C PHE A 70 -9.22 27.08 15.82
N PHE A 71 -10.55 27.00 15.88
CA PHE A 71 -11.35 25.88 15.40
C PHE A 71 -11.77 25.98 13.92
N ASP A 72 -11.34 27.01 13.21
CA ASP A 72 -11.61 27.10 11.77
C ASP A 72 -10.98 25.91 11.03
N PRO A 73 -11.59 25.43 9.95
CA PRO A 73 -11.07 24.30 9.18
C PRO A 73 -9.65 24.58 8.66
N LEU A 74 -8.83 23.53 8.65
CA LEU A 74 -7.50 23.58 8.06
C LEU A 74 -7.61 23.53 6.52
N PRO A 75 -6.79 24.31 5.80
CA PRO A 75 -6.66 24.12 4.36
C PRO A 75 -6.15 22.71 4.07
N ARG A 76 -6.63 22.11 2.98
CA ARG A 76 -6.15 20.81 2.53
C ARG A 76 -4.71 20.94 2.05
N SER A 77 -3.91 19.92 2.29
CA SER A 77 -2.49 19.93 1.92
C SER A 77 -2.22 19.79 0.41
N GLU A 78 -3.23 19.39 -0.36
CA GLU A 78 -3.17 19.16 -1.82
C GLU A 78 -2.03 18.23 -2.28
N VAL A 79 -1.46 17.43 -1.36
CA VAL A 79 -0.42 16.46 -1.68
C VAL A 79 -0.99 15.41 -2.62
N ARG A 80 -0.36 15.28 -3.78
CA ARG A 80 -0.75 14.28 -4.78
C ARG A 80 -0.24 12.91 -4.33
N THR A 81 -1.10 11.92 -4.42
CA THR A 81 -0.77 10.55 -4.00
C THR A 81 -0.63 9.63 -5.21
N MET A 82 -0.16 8.40 -4.99
CA MET A 82 -0.13 7.36 -6.03
C MET A 82 -1.52 7.11 -6.64
N ALA A 83 -2.60 7.34 -5.90
CA ALA A 83 -3.98 7.25 -6.40
C ALA A 83 -4.33 8.37 -7.40
N SER A 84 -3.62 9.50 -7.34
CA SER A 84 -3.77 10.60 -8.28
C SER A 84 -3.02 10.37 -9.60
N SER A 85 -2.18 9.33 -9.67
CA SER A 85 -1.49 8.94 -10.90
C SER A 85 -2.49 8.31 -11.88
N LYS A 86 -2.78 9.02 -12.97
CA LYS A 86 -3.65 8.53 -14.07
C LYS A 86 -2.89 7.65 -15.07
N GLN A 87 -1.92 6.86 -14.62
CA GLN A 87 -1.26 5.90 -15.51
C GLN A 87 -2.11 4.64 -15.61
N GLU A 88 -2.50 4.28 -16.84
CA GLU A 88 -3.09 2.98 -17.12
C GLU A 88 -2.06 1.89 -16.82
N VAL A 89 -2.27 1.18 -15.72
CA VAL A 89 -1.48 0.00 -15.39
C VAL A 89 -1.99 -1.16 -16.25
N ARG A 90 -1.30 -1.45 -17.35
CA ARG A 90 -1.47 -2.72 -18.05
C ARG A 90 -0.76 -3.81 -17.25
N THR A 91 -1.43 -4.34 -16.24
CA THR A 91 -0.99 -5.58 -15.61
C THR A 91 -0.99 -6.68 -16.67
N ARG A 92 0.18 -7.27 -16.95
CA ARG A 92 0.24 -8.65 -17.45
C ARG A 92 -0.22 -9.59 -16.32
N SER A 93 -1.43 -9.40 -15.82
CA SER A 93 -2.08 -10.46 -15.07
C SER A 93 -2.32 -11.55 -16.10
N LYS A 94 -1.56 -12.65 -16.05
CA LYS A 94 -2.17 -13.92 -16.40
C LYS A 94 -3.40 -13.99 -15.51
N SER A 95 -4.58 -13.76 -16.08
CA SER A 95 -5.81 -14.16 -15.43
C SER A 95 -5.68 -15.67 -15.27
N ILE A 96 -5.26 -16.10 -14.08
CA ILE A 96 -5.34 -17.51 -13.73
C ILE A 96 -6.83 -17.73 -13.52
N TYR A 97 -7.53 -17.95 -14.62
CA TYR A 97 -8.88 -18.47 -14.59
C TYR A 97 -8.72 -19.91 -14.11
N MET A 98 -8.92 -20.12 -12.81
CA MET A 98 -8.93 -21.45 -12.23
C MET A 98 -10.39 -21.81 -11.98
N ASN A 99 -10.79 -22.98 -12.48
CA ASN A 99 -12.14 -23.47 -12.26
C ASN A 99 -12.33 -23.76 -10.75
N GLU A 100 -13.53 -23.48 -10.22
CA GLU A 100 -13.87 -23.69 -8.81
C GLU A 100 -13.57 -25.14 -8.36
N GLY A 101 -13.79 -26.11 -9.25
CA GLY A 101 -13.46 -27.53 -9.02
C GLY A 101 -11.97 -27.79 -8.87
N GLU A 102 -11.12 -27.23 -9.74
CA GLU A 102 -9.66 -27.40 -9.66
C GLU A 102 -9.08 -26.75 -8.40
N MET A 103 -9.68 -25.63 -7.96
CA MET A 103 -9.29 -24.97 -6.71
C MET A 103 -9.60 -25.84 -5.50
N TYR A 104 -10.80 -26.44 -5.47
CA TYR A 104 -11.22 -27.35 -4.41
C TYR A 104 -10.33 -28.61 -4.35
N GLU A 105 -10.01 -29.21 -5.49
CA GLU A 105 -9.12 -30.38 -5.57
C GLU A 105 -7.71 -30.07 -5.05
N ARG A 106 -7.15 -28.91 -5.39
CA ARG A 106 -5.85 -28.48 -4.86
C ARG A 106 -5.90 -28.25 -3.36
N LEU A 107 -6.99 -27.71 -2.83
CA LEU A 107 -7.18 -27.52 -1.40
C LEU A 107 -7.22 -28.86 -0.65
N LEU A 108 -7.92 -29.86 -1.23
CA LEU A 108 -7.94 -31.22 -0.71
C LEU A 108 -6.56 -31.88 -0.75
N ALA A 109 -5.80 -31.70 -1.84
CA ALA A 109 -4.45 -32.22 -1.97
C ALA A 109 -3.50 -31.61 -0.92
N VAL A 110 -3.53 -30.29 -0.70
CA VAL A 110 -2.73 -29.62 0.33
C VAL A 110 -3.13 -30.08 1.73
N ASN A 111 -4.42 -30.28 1.96
CA ASN A 111 -4.89 -30.79 3.24
C ASN A 111 -4.38 -32.21 3.56
N SER A 112 -4.23 -33.07 2.54
CA SER A 112 -3.70 -34.42 2.72
C SER A 112 -2.28 -34.42 3.32
N TYR A 113 -1.50 -33.38 3.01
CA TYR A 113 -0.14 -33.19 3.50
C TYR A 113 -0.14 -32.51 4.89
N ASN A 114 -0.91 -31.45 5.05
CA ASN A 114 -0.89 -30.59 6.25
C ASN A 114 -1.83 -31.02 7.37
N LYS A 115 -2.66 -32.07 7.17
CA LYS A 115 -3.65 -32.60 8.14
C LYS A 115 -4.53 -31.51 8.77
N MET A 116 -4.97 -30.54 7.98
CA MET A 116 -5.81 -29.45 8.47
C MET A 116 -7.23 -29.96 8.78
N PRO A 117 -7.90 -29.42 9.82
CA PRO A 117 -9.28 -29.78 10.11
C PRO A 117 -10.23 -29.14 9.08
N LEU A 118 -10.43 -29.81 7.94
CA LEU A 118 -11.26 -29.34 6.81
C LEU A 118 -12.65 -28.87 7.23
N GLN A 119 -13.29 -29.59 8.15
CA GLN A 119 -14.63 -29.25 8.62
C GLN A 119 -14.71 -27.84 9.22
N ARG A 120 -13.64 -27.40 9.88
CA ARG A 120 -13.52 -26.04 10.42
C ARG A 120 -13.19 -25.04 9.32
N VAL A 121 -12.30 -25.38 8.40
CA VAL A 121 -11.90 -24.48 7.30
C VAL A 121 -13.07 -24.19 6.35
N LEU A 122 -13.84 -25.22 5.98
CA LEU A 122 -15.02 -25.12 5.12
C LEU A 122 -16.22 -24.43 5.80
N SER A 123 -16.15 -24.16 7.11
CA SER A 123 -17.20 -23.44 7.83
C SER A 123 -17.04 -21.92 7.75
N PHE A 124 -15.90 -21.43 7.26
CA PHE A 124 -15.69 -20.02 6.98
C PHE A 124 -16.19 -19.69 5.56
N GLU A 125 -16.78 -18.52 5.38
CA GLU A 125 -17.17 -18.02 4.06
C GLU A 125 -15.96 -18.03 3.11
N ASN A 126 -16.21 -18.21 1.81
CA ASN A 126 -15.19 -18.17 0.75
C ASN A 126 -14.57 -16.77 0.65
N ALA A 127 -13.76 -16.41 1.63
CA ALA A 127 -12.88 -15.27 1.59
C ALA A 127 -11.70 -15.60 0.67
N PRO A 128 -11.08 -14.59 0.03
CA PRO A 128 -9.85 -14.80 -0.72
C PRO A 128 -8.85 -15.56 0.14
N VAL A 129 -8.37 -16.69 -0.38
CA VAL A 129 -7.43 -17.56 0.32
C VAL A 129 -6.22 -16.72 0.73
N PRO A 130 -5.90 -16.62 2.03
CA PRO A 130 -4.76 -15.83 2.46
C PRO A 130 -3.48 -16.38 1.82
N LEU A 131 -2.65 -15.48 1.29
CA LEU A 131 -1.41 -15.79 0.58
C LEU A 131 -0.45 -16.68 1.39
N SER A 132 -0.58 -16.68 2.72
CA SER A 132 0.16 -17.57 3.63
C SER A 132 -0.07 -19.06 3.35
N LEU A 133 -1.23 -19.46 2.83
CA LEU A 133 -1.53 -20.86 2.49
C LEU A 133 -0.87 -21.32 1.17
N LEU A 134 -0.49 -20.38 0.29
CA LEU A 134 0.28 -20.68 -0.93
C LEU A 134 1.76 -20.99 -0.63
N LEU A 135 2.29 -20.48 0.49
CA LEU A 135 3.69 -20.63 0.89
C LEU A 135 4.01 -21.97 1.56
N MET A 136 3.01 -22.78 1.91
CA MET A 136 3.21 -24.09 2.55
C MET A 136 3.64 -25.20 1.60
N LYS A 137 3.94 -24.91 0.33
CA LYS A 137 4.29 -25.93 -0.66
C LYS A 137 5.77 -26.34 -0.63
N ASP A 138 6.62 -25.59 0.07
CA ASP A 138 8.07 -25.81 0.13
C ASP A 138 8.58 -26.15 1.55
N ALA A 139 7.75 -26.75 2.41
CA ALA A 139 8.13 -27.24 3.75
C ALA A 139 7.94 -28.76 3.91
#